data_AF-A0AAJ0GBG6-F1
#
_entry.id   AF-A0AAJ0GBG6-F1
#
_cell.length_a   1.000
_cell.length_b   1.000
_cell.length_c   1.000
_cell.angle_alpha   90.00
_cell.angle_beta   90.00
_cell.angle_gamma   90.00
#
_symmetry.space_group_name_H-M   'P 1'
#
loop_
_entity.id
_entity.type
_entity.pdbx_description
1 polymer ?
#
loop_
_entity_poly.entity_id
_entity_poly.type
_entity_poly.pdbx_seq_one_letter_code
_entity_poly.pdbx_strand_id
1 'polypeptide(L)'
;MLLPIEPAIAQANPKFEVLYRDLCNNKLNSDGTSVVDGKAQKERETLSQELHKARVESARKELIRNGLHSLSYTPDALPEELQEVVATVSAILEGQIADEDRLLLQEDLAKFQSNLKPITKALSKAHRVDAALLAGLLDLDDPPTLETLPQAVAKLKDSTSGARSTTAEIRLALAREASDLHATYRKIMEAGIRILEQTIHGSVARGTKAKADYLAVVAEGMSKKLELQHGQLMSQVYSTDVQETLHIRAASVEKETRTVKTKVREAEERLEEYRKAAGIEGMAREYAEILKETERVKAEIERLQMD
;
A
#
# COMPACT_ATOMS: atom_id res chain seq x y z
N MET A 1 5.88 28.55 21.53
CA MET A 1 6.73 27.38 21.17
C MET A 1 7.44 27.61 19.85
N LEU A 2 8.77 27.44 19.84
CA LEU A 2 9.52 27.30 18.59
C LEU A 2 9.12 25.98 17.93
N LEU A 3 8.96 26.01 16.60
CA LEU A 3 8.55 24.84 15.83
C LEU A 3 9.64 23.76 15.90
N PRO A 4 9.27 22.49 16.14
CA PRO A 4 10.26 21.46 16.35
C PRO A 4 10.93 21.09 15.01
N ILE A 5 12.26 21.18 14.98
CA ILE A 5 13.09 21.01 13.79
C ILE A 5 13.16 19.54 13.38
N GLU A 6 13.25 19.30 12.07
CA GLU A 6 13.47 17.98 11.49
C GLU A 6 14.88 17.45 11.84
N PRO A 7 15.02 16.20 12.31
CA PRO A 7 16.30 15.67 12.82
C PRO A 7 17.41 15.67 11.76
N ALA A 8 17.06 15.56 10.47
CA ALA A 8 18.02 15.65 9.37
C ALA A 8 18.67 17.05 9.26
N ILE A 9 17.90 18.11 9.54
CA ILE A 9 18.40 19.50 9.48
C ILE A 9 19.28 19.81 10.69
N ALA A 10 18.94 19.25 11.86
CA ALA A 10 19.77 19.35 13.06
C ALA A 10 21.12 18.63 12.88
N GLN A 11 21.10 17.40 12.33
CA GLN A 11 22.32 16.63 12.03
C GLN A 11 23.19 17.30 10.95
N ALA A 12 22.59 17.92 9.94
CA ALA A 12 23.33 18.65 8.92
C ALA A 12 23.98 19.95 9.46
N ASN A 13 23.44 20.53 10.53
CA ASN A 13 23.89 21.81 11.10
C ASN A 13 24.06 21.73 12.63
N PRO A 14 25.15 21.13 13.14
CA PRO A 14 25.33 20.90 14.57
C PRO A 14 25.40 22.19 15.41
N LYS A 15 25.91 23.29 14.85
CA LYS A 15 25.89 24.61 15.53
C LYS A 15 24.47 25.13 15.74
N PHE A 16 23.58 24.89 14.78
CA PHE A 16 22.17 25.28 14.85
C PHE A 16 21.41 24.43 15.86
N GLU A 17 21.69 23.13 15.92
CA GLU A 17 21.12 22.23 16.94
C GLU A 17 21.47 22.69 18.37
N VAL A 18 22.74 23.05 18.62
CA VAL A 18 23.17 23.57 19.93
C VAL A 18 22.44 24.86 20.28
N LEU A 19 22.33 25.81 19.33
CA LEU A 19 21.61 27.07 19.53
C LEU A 19 20.12 26.83 19.80
N TYR A 20 19.47 25.98 19.01
CA TYR A 20 18.05 25.68 19.20
C TYR A 20 17.80 25.04 20.56
N ARG A 21 18.64 24.10 20.98
CA ARG A 21 18.56 23.48 22.30
C ARG A 21 18.79 24.50 23.42
N ASP A 22 19.77 25.39 23.28
CA ASP A 22 20.01 26.46 24.26
C ASP A 22 18.83 27.44 24.34
N LEU A 23 18.26 27.81 23.20
CA LEU A 23 17.07 28.66 23.14
C LEU A 23 15.87 28.02 23.83
N CYS A 24 15.58 26.76 23.52
CA CYS A 24 14.43 26.03 24.06
C CYS A 24 14.58 25.65 25.54
N ASN A 25 15.81 25.36 26.01
CA ASN A 25 16.02 24.86 27.37
C ASN A 25 16.43 25.97 28.37
N ASN A 26 17.18 26.97 27.92
CA ASN A 26 17.84 27.92 28.83
C ASN A 26 17.39 29.37 28.63
N LYS A 27 16.90 29.75 27.44
CA LYS A 27 16.63 31.17 27.11
C LYS A 27 15.15 31.52 27.00
N LEU A 28 14.30 30.60 26.57
CA LEU A 28 12.88 30.84 26.29
C LEU A 28 11.99 29.90 27.10
N ASN A 29 10.90 30.44 27.63
CA ASN A 29 9.78 29.71 28.18
C ASN A 29 8.92 29.12 27.04
N SER A 30 8.00 28.20 27.38
CA SER A 30 7.10 27.55 26.41
C SER A 30 6.20 28.54 25.65
N ASP A 31 5.86 29.66 26.29
CA ASP A 31 5.09 30.78 25.75
C ASP A 31 5.92 31.74 24.86
N GLY A 32 7.25 31.52 24.75
CA GLY A 32 8.16 32.35 23.96
C GLY A 32 8.70 33.58 24.68
N THR A 33 8.43 33.74 25.98
CA THR A 33 9.06 34.78 26.81
C THR A 33 10.48 34.37 27.22
N SER A 34 11.33 35.33 27.59
CA SER A 34 12.70 35.01 28.00
C SER A 34 12.79 34.64 29.48
N VAL A 35 13.47 33.54 29.78
CA VAL A 35 13.80 33.10 31.16
C VAL A 35 14.82 34.04 31.83
N VAL A 36 15.63 34.72 31.02
CA VAL A 36 16.82 35.44 31.49
C VAL A 36 16.49 36.81 32.08
N ASP A 37 15.34 37.39 31.72
CA ASP A 37 14.91 38.72 32.16
C ASP A 37 13.71 38.65 33.10
N GLY A 38 13.97 38.18 34.33
CA GLY A 38 12.95 38.09 35.37
C GLY A 38 12.37 39.45 35.79
N LYS A 39 13.09 40.57 35.52
CA LYS A 39 12.57 41.92 35.78
C LYS A 39 11.54 42.29 34.71
N ALA A 40 11.85 42.12 33.43
CA ALA A 40 10.88 42.35 32.35
C ALA A 40 9.68 41.41 32.45
N GLN A 41 9.86 40.16 32.92
CA GLN A 41 8.75 39.25 33.16
C GLN A 41 7.80 39.75 34.25
N LYS A 42 8.32 40.22 35.38
CA LYS A 42 7.51 40.85 36.44
C LYS A 42 6.79 42.10 35.95
N GLU A 43 7.48 42.97 35.20
CA GLU A 43 6.87 44.18 34.62
C GLU A 43 5.72 43.83 33.65
N ARG A 44 5.86 42.77 32.85
CA ARG A 44 4.77 42.27 31.99
C ARG A 44 3.62 41.70 32.79
N GLU A 45 3.88 40.96 33.87
CA GLU A 45 2.84 40.42 34.75
C GLU A 45 2.07 41.55 35.42
N THR A 46 2.75 42.58 35.94
CA THR A 46 2.09 43.76 36.54
C THR A 46 1.27 44.51 35.50
N LEU A 47 1.82 44.77 34.31
CA LEU A 47 1.09 45.40 33.21
C LEU A 47 -0.14 44.57 32.81
N SER A 48 -0.01 43.25 32.72
CA SER A 48 -1.13 42.35 32.40
C SER A 48 -2.24 42.43 33.45
N GLN A 49 -1.89 42.49 34.73
CA GLN A 49 -2.85 42.69 35.82
C GLN A 49 -3.53 44.05 35.76
N GLU A 50 -2.79 45.13 35.52
CA GLU A 50 -3.35 46.48 35.36
C GLU A 50 -4.28 46.57 34.15
N LEU A 51 -3.86 45.99 33.02
CA LEU A 51 -4.64 45.91 31.80
C LEU A 51 -5.92 45.10 32.02
N HIS A 52 -5.84 43.97 32.74
CA HIS A 52 -7.01 43.19 33.12
C HIS A 52 -7.98 44.01 33.97
N LYS A 53 -7.49 44.72 35.00
CA LYS A 53 -8.31 45.62 35.83
C LYS A 53 -8.99 46.69 34.98
N ALA A 54 -8.24 47.39 34.14
CA ALA A 54 -8.77 48.43 33.25
C ALA A 54 -9.83 47.88 32.27
N ARG A 55 -9.61 46.67 31.72
CA ARG A 55 -10.60 45.99 30.88
C ARG A 55 -11.87 45.62 31.63
N VAL A 56 -11.75 45.12 32.86
CA VAL A 56 -12.92 44.79 33.71
C VAL A 56 -13.71 46.05 34.05
N GLU A 57 -13.03 47.15 34.38
CA GLU A 57 -13.68 48.43 34.66
C GLU A 57 -14.37 49.01 33.43
N SER A 58 -13.71 48.98 32.27
CA SER A 58 -14.31 49.39 31.00
C SER A 58 -15.52 48.54 30.65
N ALA A 59 -15.41 47.20 30.74
CA ALA A 59 -16.52 46.30 30.47
C ALA A 59 -17.70 46.53 31.44
N ARG A 60 -17.43 46.80 32.73
CA ARG A 60 -18.49 47.13 33.70
C ARG A 60 -19.22 48.41 33.32
N LYS A 61 -18.50 49.46 32.89
CA LYS A 61 -19.11 50.72 32.44
C LYS A 61 -19.97 50.51 31.19
N GLU A 62 -19.47 49.76 30.21
CA GLU A 62 -20.23 49.45 28.99
C GLU A 62 -21.48 48.60 29.29
N LEU A 63 -21.38 47.61 30.19
CA LEU A 63 -22.55 46.82 30.60
C LEU A 63 -23.64 47.69 31.24
N ILE A 64 -23.24 48.64 32.09
CA ILE A 64 -24.19 49.57 32.70
C ILE A 64 -24.79 50.50 31.63
N ARG A 65 -23.98 51.06 30.74
CA ARG A 65 -24.46 51.94 29.66
C ARG A 65 -25.46 51.21 28.77
N ASN A 66 -25.09 50.05 28.23
CA ASN A 66 -25.95 49.25 27.36
C ASN A 66 -27.21 48.77 28.08
N GLY A 67 -27.09 48.45 29.37
CA GLY A 67 -28.23 48.05 30.19
C GLY A 67 -29.19 49.21 30.49
N LEU A 68 -28.69 50.44 30.66
CA LEU A 68 -29.53 51.63 30.78
C LEU A 68 -30.23 51.94 29.46
N HIS A 69 -29.51 51.84 28.34
CA HIS A 69 -30.08 52.00 27.00
C HIS A 69 -31.15 50.94 26.72
N SER A 70 -30.93 49.66 27.04
CA SER A 70 -31.96 48.64 26.82
C SER A 70 -33.18 48.86 27.71
N LEU A 71 -32.97 49.32 28.95
CA LEU A 71 -34.03 49.58 29.91
C LEU A 71 -34.94 50.74 29.49
N SER A 72 -34.44 51.73 28.75
CA SER A 72 -35.28 52.82 28.21
C SER A 72 -36.28 52.36 27.15
N TYR A 73 -36.00 51.25 26.45
CA TYR A 73 -36.89 50.70 25.41
C TYR A 73 -37.66 49.45 25.86
N THR A 74 -37.44 48.97 27.09
CA THR A 74 -38.10 47.76 27.59
C THR A 74 -39.45 48.12 28.20
N PRO A 75 -40.59 47.72 27.58
CA PRO A 75 -41.90 48.00 28.14
C PRO A 75 -42.08 47.29 29.49
N ASP A 76 -42.83 47.92 30.41
CA ASP A 76 -43.14 47.42 31.77
C ASP A 76 -41.96 47.22 32.74
N ALA A 77 -40.73 47.58 32.35
CA ALA A 77 -39.57 47.44 33.23
C ALA A 77 -39.45 48.56 34.28
N LEU A 78 -39.94 49.75 33.96
CA LEU A 78 -39.94 50.95 34.79
C LEU A 78 -41.23 51.77 34.52
N PRO A 79 -41.68 52.60 35.48
CA PRO A 79 -42.69 53.63 35.21
C PRO A 79 -42.26 54.55 34.06
N GLU A 80 -43.21 55.00 33.25
CA GLU A 80 -43.00 55.80 32.04
C GLU A 80 -42.14 57.05 32.31
N GLU A 81 -42.43 57.79 33.39
CA GLU A 81 -41.64 58.95 33.82
C GLU A 81 -40.16 58.62 34.12
N LEU A 82 -39.87 57.41 34.64
CA LEU A 82 -38.51 56.97 34.91
C LEU A 82 -37.82 56.41 33.66
N GLN A 83 -38.57 55.87 32.70
CA GLN A 83 -38.03 55.42 31.42
C GLN A 83 -37.51 56.60 30.59
N GLU A 84 -38.26 57.71 30.55
CA GLU A 84 -37.83 58.94 29.88
C GLU A 84 -36.55 59.50 30.51
N VAL A 85 -36.49 59.59 31.84
CA VAL A 85 -35.30 60.05 32.58
C VAL A 85 -34.09 59.13 32.31
N VAL A 86 -34.29 57.81 32.25
CA VAL A 86 -33.23 56.85 31.92
C VAL A 86 -32.79 56.98 30.46
N ALA A 87 -33.70 57.23 29.51
CA ALA A 87 -33.39 57.45 28.10
C ALA A 87 -32.50 58.70 27.93
N THR A 88 -32.87 59.80 28.59
CA THR A 88 -32.09 61.04 28.60
C THR A 88 -30.69 60.81 29.17
N VAL A 89 -30.58 60.15 30.32
CA VAL A 89 -29.26 59.83 30.92
C VAL A 89 -28.44 58.88 30.04
N SER A 90 -29.06 57.91 29.38
CA SER A 90 -28.36 57.01 28.45
C SER A 90 -27.79 57.78 27.25
N ALA A 91 -28.58 58.69 26.66
CA ALA A 91 -28.14 59.56 25.57
C ALA A 91 -26.98 60.48 25.98
N ILE A 92 -26.97 61.00 27.21
CA ILE A 92 -25.84 61.77 27.76
C ILE A 92 -24.59 60.89 27.87
N LEU A 93 -24.74 59.65 28.36
CA LEU A 93 -23.63 58.70 28.56
C LEU A 93 -23.05 58.18 27.25
N GLU A 94 -23.83 58.13 26.18
CA GLU A 94 -23.41 57.79 24.82
C GLU A 94 -22.80 58.97 24.07
N GLY A 95 -22.87 60.19 24.64
CA GLY A 95 -22.35 61.40 24.01
C GLY A 95 -23.24 61.94 22.89
N GLN A 96 -24.52 61.59 22.88
CA GLN A 96 -25.50 62.08 21.90
C GLN A 96 -25.99 63.50 22.21
N ILE A 97 -25.73 64.01 23.42
CA ILE A 97 -26.12 65.34 23.89
C ILE A 97 -24.88 66.19 24.10
N ALA A 98 -24.88 67.40 23.54
CA ALA A 98 -23.78 68.36 23.66
C ALA A 98 -23.58 68.82 25.11
N ASP A 99 -22.34 69.15 25.48
CA ASP A 99 -22.01 69.59 26.85
C ASP A 99 -22.76 70.86 27.28
N GLU A 100 -23.15 71.69 26.32
CA GLU A 100 -23.90 72.94 26.52
C GLU A 100 -25.34 72.66 27.00
N ASP A 101 -25.96 71.58 26.52
CA ASP A 101 -27.33 71.18 26.87
C ASP A 101 -27.41 70.43 28.20
N ARG A 102 -26.27 70.01 28.77
CA ARG A 102 -26.22 69.30 30.06
C ARG A 102 -26.75 70.13 31.24
N LEU A 103 -26.65 71.46 31.15
CA LEU A 103 -27.17 72.37 32.17
C LEU A 103 -28.71 72.33 32.22
N LEU A 104 -29.36 72.13 31.08
CA LEU A 104 -30.82 72.05 30.97
C LEU A 104 -31.36 70.72 31.53
N LEU A 105 -30.53 69.68 31.54
CA LEU A 105 -30.90 68.32 31.98
C LEU A 105 -30.54 68.05 33.46
N GLN A 106 -30.14 69.07 34.20
CA GLN A 106 -29.73 68.93 35.60
C GLN A 106 -30.85 68.42 36.51
N GLU A 107 -32.10 68.77 36.19
CA GLU A 107 -33.29 68.28 36.91
C GLU A 107 -33.52 66.79 36.67
N ASP A 108 -33.36 66.32 35.42
CA ASP A 108 -33.48 64.90 35.06
C ASP A 108 -32.36 64.07 35.69
N LEU A 109 -31.14 64.61 35.76
CA LEU A 109 -30.02 64.02 36.50
C LEU A 109 -30.32 63.91 38.01
N ALA A 110 -30.94 64.91 38.62
CA ALA A 110 -31.34 64.86 40.02
C ALA A 110 -32.47 63.85 40.27
N LYS A 111 -33.45 63.78 39.36
CA LYS A 111 -34.54 62.78 39.37
C LYS A 111 -33.99 61.36 39.19
N PHE A 112 -33.01 61.15 38.32
CA PHE A 112 -32.31 59.87 38.14
C PHE A 112 -31.58 59.46 39.42
N GLN A 113 -30.80 60.37 40.03
CA GLN A 113 -30.08 60.11 41.28
C GLN A 113 -31.02 59.77 42.44
N SER A 114 -32.18 60.43 42.50
CA SER A 114 -33.20 60.18 43.53
C SER A 114 -33.87 58.80 43.37
N ASN A 115 -33.91 58.27 42.14
CA ASN A 115 -34.54 57.00 41.79
C ASN A 115 -33.54 55.88 41.45
N LEU A 116 -32.30 55.95 41.98
CA LEU A 116 -31.28 54.93 41.70
C LEU A 116 -31.70 53.52 42.15
N LYS A 117 -32.45 53.38 43.24
CA LYS A 117 -32.86 52.06 43.77
C LYS A 117 -33.73 51.26 42.78
N PRO A 118 -34.87 51.78 42.27
CA PRO A 118 -35.68 51.06 41.29
C PRO A 118 -34.92 50.80 39.99
N ILE A 119 -34.14 51.77 39.51
CA ILE A 119 -33.33 51.63 38.28
C ILE A 119 -32.30 50.50 38.45
N THR A 120 -31.56 50.49 39.55
CA THR A 120 -30.56 49.43 39.85
C THR A 120 -31.21 48.07 39.99
N LYS A 121 -32.41 47.99 40.58
CA LYS A 121 -33.16 46.73 40.72
C LYS A 121 -33.59 46.20 39.35
N ALA A 122 -34.11 47.06 38.48
CA ALA A 122 -34.53 46.69 37.13
C ALA A 122 -33.32 46.26 36.26
N LEU A 123 -32.22 47.02 36.32
CA LEU A 123 -30.96 46.69 35.66
C LEU A 123 -30.38 45.34 36.14
N SER A 124 -30.39 45.11 37.45
CA SER A 124 -29.94 43.84 38.03
C SER A 124 -30.83 42.66 37.62
N LYS A 125 -32.13 42.90 37.43
CA LYS A 125 -33.07 41.89 36.91
C LYS A 125 -32.75 41.56 35.45
N ALA A 126 -32.55 42.58 34.61
CA ALA A 126 -32.17 42.40 33.21
C ALA A 126 -30.87 41.62 33.06
N HIS A 127 -29.80 42.02 33.76
CA HIS A 127 -28.51 41.31 33.71
C HIS A 127 -28.58 39.87 34.23
N ARG A 128 -29.47 39.57 35.19
CA ARG A 128 -29.68 38.18 35.64
C ARG A 128 -30.35 37.34 34.56
N VAL A 129 -31.29 37.91 33.81
CA VAL A 129 -31.92 37.23 32.66
C VAL A 129 -30.86 36.97 31.59
N ASP A 130 -30.06 37.97 31.23
CA ASP A 130 -28.97 37.81 30.25
C ASP A 130 -27.96 36.75 30.70
N ALA A 131 -27.56 36.77 31.98
CA ALA A 131 -26.64 35.78 32.52
C ALA A 131 -27.23 34.36 32.53
N ALA A 132 -28.54 34.21 32.77
CA ALA A 132 -29.23 32.92 32.69
C ALA A 132 -29.29 32.41 31.24
N LEU A 133 -29.52 33.29 30.27
CA LEU A 133 -29.46 32.94 28.84
C LEU A 133 -28.04 32.52 28.43
N LEU A 134 -27.02 33.24 28.88
CA LEU A 134 -25.62 32.88 28.63
C LEU A 134 -25.23 31.55 29.30
N ALA A 135 -25.78 31.25 30.48
CA ALA A 135 -25.62 29.95 31.11
C ALA A 135 -26.24 28.83 30.28
N GLY A 136 -27.46 29.03 29.75
CA GLY A 136 -28.11 28.09 28.84
C GLY A 136 -27.38 27.86 27.52
N LEU A 137 -26.57 28.82 27.05
CA LEU A 137 -25.72 28.62 25.87
C LEU A 137 -24.50 27.75 26.13
N LEU A 138 -24.05 27.65 27.39
CA LEU A 138 -22.91 26.81 27.75
C LEU A 138 -23.29 25.35 27.84
N ASP A 139 -24.46 25.07 28.43
CA ASP A 139 -25.04 23.75 28.50
C ASP A 139 -26.57 23.87 28.46
N LEU A 140 -27.18 23.20 27.48
CA LEU A 140 -28.64 23.22 27.28
C LEU A 140 -29.36 22.30 28.26
N ASP A 141 -28.68 21.25 28.75
CA ASP A 141 -29.30 20.20 29.57
C ASP A 141 -29.11 20.47 31.07
N ASP A 142 -27.96 21.01 31.49
CA ASP A 142 -27.68 21.40 32.89
C ASP A 142 -26.96 22.76 32.98
N PRO A 143 -27.69 23.88 32.85
CA PRO A 143 -27.08 25.20 32.80
C PRO A 143 -26.40 25.56 34.14
N PRO A 144 -25.15 26.04 34.12
CA PRO A 144 -24.44 26.43 35.33
C PRO A 144 -25.13 27.60 36.04
N THR A 145 -25.14 27.56 37.37
CA THR A 145 -25.63 28.69 38.17
C THR A 145 -24.75 29.93 37.99
N LEU A 146 -25.31 31.14 38.18
CA LEU A 146 -24.57 32.41 38.03
C LEU A 146 -23.27 32.46 38.85
N GLU A 147 -23.22 31.80 40.01
CA GLU A 147 -22.03 31.76 40.86
C GLU A 147 -20.93 30.85 40.30
N THR A 148 -21.30 29.78 39.60
CA THR A 148 -20.37 28.79 39.03
C THR A 148 -20.02 29.10 37.57
N LEU A 149 -20.77 29.98 36.91
CA LEU A 149 -20.58 30.42 35.53
C LEU A 149 -19.12 30.85 35.22
N PRO A 150 -18.43 31.66 36.06
CA PRO A 150 -17.05 32.05 35.76
C PRO A 150 -16.08 30.87 35.76
N GLN A 151 -16.30 29.89 36.64
CA GLN A 151 -15.48 28.68 36.71
C GLN A 151 -15.75 27.76 35.52
N ALA A 152 -17.01 27.63 35.10
CA ALA A 152 -17.38 26.86 33.91
C ALA A 152 -16.73 27.46 32.64
N VAL A 153 -16.79 28.78 32.48
CA VAL A 153 -16.15 29.49 31.36
C VAL A 153 -14.62 29.31 31.39
N ALA A 154 -13.99 29.42 32.57
CA ALA A 154 -12.55 29.18 32.71
C ALA A 154 -12.17 27.76 32.29
N LYS A 155 -12.89 26.74 32.79
CA LYS A 155 -12.69 25.33 32.40
C LYS A 155 -12.86 25.11 30.90
N LEU A 156 -13.87 25.72 30.29
CA LEU A 156 -14.13 25.58 28.85
C LEU A 156 -13.02 26.24 28.02
N LYS A 157 -12.53 27.40 28.46
CA LYS A 157 -11.39 28.09 27.85
C LYS A 157 -10.12 27.25 27.94
N ASP A 158 -9.85 26.66 29.11
CA ASP A 158 -8.69 25.80 29.33
C ASP A 158 -8.78 24.53 28.48
N SER A 159 -9.94 23.86 28.47
CA SER A 159 -10.21 22.69 27.62
C SER A 159 -10.05 23.01 26.13
N THR A 160 -10.59 24.13 25.67
CA THR A 160 -10.44 24.58 24.27
C THR A 160 -8.98 24.88 23.94
N SER A 161 -8.24 25.51 24.84
CA SER A 161 -6.81 25.78 24.64
C SER A 161 -5.98 24.49 24.61
N GLY A 162 -6.30 23.52 25.47
CA GLY A 162 -5.69 22.19 25.49
C GLY A 162 -5.98 21.43 24.19
N ALA A 163 -7.25 21.36 23.77
CA ALA A 163 -7.66 20.73 22.52
C ALA A 163 -6.99 21.37 21.29
N ARG A 164 -6.78 22.70 21.30
CA ARG A 164 -6.01 23.38 20.25
C ARG A 164 -4.54 22.97 20.24
N SER A 165 -3.90 22.88 21.41
CA SER A 165 -2.51 22.41 21.54
C SER A 165 -2.37 20.98 21.03
N THR A 166 -3.22 20.06 21.49
CA THR A 166 -3.18 18.66 21.08
C THR A 166 -3.43 18.50 19.58
N THR A 167 -4.37 19.27 19.01
CA THR A 167 -4.60 19.29 17.56
C THR A 167 -3.35 19.75 16.80
N ALA A 168 -2.65 20.77 17.29
CA ALA A 168 -1.41 21.25 16.68
C ALA A 168 -0.29 20.19 16.76
N GLU A 169 -0.14 19.52 17.90
CA GLU A 169 0.81 18.42 18.10
C GLU A 169 0.54 17.25 17.16
N ILE A 170 -0.72 16.82 17.04
CA ILE A 170 -1.12 15.73 16.13
C ILE A 170 -0.85 16.11 14.68
N ARG A 171 -1.14 17.36 14.27
CA ARG A 171 -0.85 17.85 12.92
C ARG A 171 0.64 17.80 12.60
N LEU A 172 1.49 18.17 13.57
CA LEU A 172 2.95 18.09 13.42
C LEU A 172 3.43 16.63 13.34
N ALA A 173 2.88 15.74 14.16
CA ALA A 173 3.20 14.31 14.11
C ALA A 173 2.81 13.70 12.75
N LEU A 174 1.62 14.03 12.25
CA LEU A 174 1.14 13.57 10.94
C LEU A 174 2.02 14.07 9.79
N ALA A 175 2.43 15.35 9.82
CA ALA A 175 3.31 15.92 8.81
C ALA A 175 4.67 15.20 8.76
N ARG A 176 5.21 14.79 9.91
CA ARG A 176 6.44 14.00 10.00
C ARG A 176 6.27 12.61 9.41
N GLU A 177 5.22 11.90 9.82
CA GLU A 177 4.93 10.56 9.31
C GLU A 177 4.73 10.56 7.79
N ALA A 178 4.06 11.58 7.24
CA ALA A 178 3.91 11.76 5.80
C ALA A 178 5.26 11.98 5.09
N SER A 179 6.17 12.76 5.69
CA SER A 179 7.53 12.97 5.17
C SER A 179 8.31 11.65 5.14
N ASP A 180 8.25 10.86 6.22
CA ASP A 180 8.91 9.56 6.33
C ASP A 180 8.34 8.55 5.31
N LEU A 181 7.01 8.54 5.13
CA LEU A 181 6.35 7.73 4.09
C LEU A 181 6.83 8.12 2.68
N HIS A 182 6.93 9.41 2.37
CA HIS A 182 7.46 9.85 1.08
C HIS A 182 8.93 9.47 0.90
N ALA A 183 9.75 9.54 1.95
CA ALA A 183 11.15 9.12 1.91
C ALA A 183 11.29 7.61 1.67
N THR A 184 10.45 6.79 2.30
CA THR A 184 10.43 5.33 2.05
C THR A 184 9.94 5.00 0.64
N TYR A 185 8.88 5.65 0.16
CA TYR A 185 8.40 5.46 -1.21
C TYR A 185 9.47 5.82 -2.26
N ARG A 186 10.23 6.91 -2.02
CA ARG A 186 11.37 7.28 -2.86
C ARG A 186 12.42 6.16 -2.90
N LYS A 187 12.80 5.61 -1.75
CA LYS A 187 13.76 4.48 -1.68
C LYS A 187 13.26 3.25 -2.43
N ILE A 188 11.96 2.92 -2.31
CA ILE A 188 11.35 1.80 -3.02
C ILE A 188 11.40 2.04 -4.53
N MET A 189 11.04 3.23 -4.99
CA MET A 189 11.09 3.60 -6.40
C MET A 189 12.51 3.55 -6.96
N GLU A 190 13.50 4.10 -6.24
CA GLU A 190 14.90 4.04 -6.63
C GLU A 190 15.41 2.59 -6.72
N ALA A 191 15.05 1.74 -5.75
CA ALA A 191 15.39 0.32 -5.78
C ALA A 191 14.72 -0.40 -6.96
N GLY A 192 13.44 -0.12 -7.22
CA GLY A 192 12.70 -0.66 -8.36
C GLY A 192 13.32 -0.27 -9.70
N ILE A 193 13.69 1.00 -9.88
CA ILE A 193 14.40 1.49 -11.06
C ILE A 193 15.73 0.76 -11.23
N ARG A 194 16.55 0.65 -10.17
CA ARG A 194 17.84 -0.07 -10.23
C ARG A 194 17.66 -1.54 -10.60
N ILE A 195 16.65 -2.21 -10.07
CA ILE A 195 16.37 -3.61 -10.40
C ILE A 195 15.99 -3.74 -11.88
N LEU A 196 15.11 -2.88 -12.40
CA LEU A 196 14.74 -2.86 -13.81
C LEU A 196 15.95 -2.59 -14.72
N GLU A 197 16.78 -1.62 -14.33
CA GLU A 197 18.03 -1.31 -15.03
C GLU A 197 18.99 -2.50 -15.04
N GLN A 198 19.10 -3.26 -13.95
CA GLN A 198 20.00 -4.43 -13.88
C GLN A 198 19.44 -5.67 -14.60
N THR A 199 18.14 -5.92 -14.52
CA THR A 199 17.52 -7.17 -14.97
C THR A 199 17.04 -7.14 -16.41
N ILE A 200 16.53 -6.01 -16.88
CA ILE A 200 16.00 -5.88 -18.26
C ILE A 200 17.01 -5.16 -19.14
N HIS A 201 17.57 -4.07 -18.63
CA HIS A 201 18.43 -3.17 -19.41
C HIS A 201 19.91 -3.27 -19.03
N GLY A 202 20.28 -4.27 -18.24
CA GLY A 202 21.59 -4.37 -17.61
C GLY A 202 22.63 -5.02 -18.51
N SER A 203 23.91 -4.75 -18.21
CA SER A 203 25.03 -5.45 -18.85
C SER A 203 24.97 -6.96 -18.61
N VAL A 204 24.45 -7.40 -17.45
CA VAL A 204 24.28 -8.82 -17.12
C VAL A 204 23.24 -9.48 -18.03
N ALA A 205 22.05 -8.90 -18.16
CA ALA A 205 21.00 -9.42 -19.04
C ALA A 205 21.41 -9.42 -20.53
N ARG A 206 22.09 -8.36 -20.98
CA ARG A 206 22.67 -8.33 -22.34
C ARG A 206 23.78 -9.38 -22.51
N GLY A 207 24.62 -9.57 -21.50
CA GLY A 207 25.71 -10.55 -21.51
C GLY A 207 25.23 -11.99 -21.51
N THR A 208 24.19 -12.32 -20.74
CA THR A 208 23.58 -13.66 -20.74
C THR A 208 22.91 -13.95 -22.07
N LYS A 209 22.18 -12.97 -22.65
CA LYS A 209 21.61 -13.11 -23.99
C LYS A 209 22.69 -13.31 -25.05
N ALA A 210 23.72 -12.47 -25.10
CA ALA A 210 24.82 -12.61 -26.05
C ALA A 210 25.55 -13.96 -25.91
N LYS A 211 25.72 -14.46 -24.67
CA LYS A 211 26.30 -15.79 -24.41
C LYS A 211 25.41 -16.92 -24.91
N ALA A 212 24.09 -16.82 -24.71
CA ALA A 212 23.13 -17.79 -25.22
C ALA A 212 23.13 -17.81 -26.76
N ASP A 213 23.11 -16.63 -27.40
CA ASP A 213 23.17 -16.48 -28.85
C ASP A 213 24.49 -17.07 -29.41
N TYR A 214 25.62 -16.80 -28.75
CA TYR A 214 26.91 -17.38 -29.13
C TYR A 214 26.91 -18.92 -29.03
N LEU A 215 26.41 -19.48 -27.92
CA LEU A 215 26.33 -20.93 -27.75
C LEU A 215 25.41 -21.59 -28.78
N ALA A 216 24.30 -20.93 -29.15
CA ALA A 216 23.41 -21.40 -30.20
C ALA A 216 24.11 -21.45 -31.57
N VAL A 217 24.85 -20.41 -31.93
CA VAL A 217 25.64 -20.36 -33.18
C VAL A 217 26.73 -21.44 -33.19
N VAL A 218 27.40 -21.66 -32.05
CA VAL A 218 28.40 -22.74 -31.91
C VAL A 218 27.75 -24.11 -32.09
N ALA A 219 26.60 -24.35 -31.46
CA ALA A 219 25.87 -25.61 -31.59
C ALA A 219 25.43 -25.86 -33.04
N GLU A 220 24.90 -24.83 -33.72
CA GLU A 220 24.54 -24.93 -35.14
C GLU A 220 25.76 -25.21 -36.03
N GLY A 221 26.88 -24.53 -35.78
CA GLY A 221 28.14 -24.78 -36.48
C GLY A 221 28.66 -26.20 -36.27
N MET A 222 28.56 -26.72 -35.05
CA MET A 222 28.91 -28.11 -34.73
C MET A 222 27.97 -29.10 -35.43
N SER A 223 26.66 -28.84 -35.47
CA SER A 223 25.70 -29.69 -36.18
C SER A 223 26.03 -29.77 -37.67
N LYS A 224 26.27 -28.61 -38.31
CA LYS A 224 26.67 -28.55 -39.73
C LYS A 224 28.01 -29.24 -39.98
N LYS A 225 28.97 -29.12 -39.07
CA LYS A 225 30.25 -29.83 -39.16
C LYS A 225 30.04 -31.36 -39.08
N LEU A 226 29.15 -31.82 -38.21
CA LEU A 226 28.82 -33.23 -38.06
C LEU A 226 28.11 -33.76 -39.31
N GLU A 227 27.19 -32.99 -39.90
CA GLU A 227 26.56 -33.32 -41.18
C GLU A 227 27.58 -33.44 -42.33
N LEU A 228 28.55 -32.52 -42.40
CA LEU A 228 29.63 -32.59 -43.39
C LEU A 228 30.51 -33.82 -43.19
N GLN A 229 30.91 -34.11 -41.95
CA GLN A 229 31.71 -35.30 -41.63
C GLN A 229 30.93 -36.58 -41.92
N HIS A 230 29.63 -36.60 -41.62
CA HIS A 230 28.77 -37.71 -41.97
C HIS A 230 28.70 -37.92 -43.48
N GLY A 231 28.50 -36.85 -44.27
CA GLY A 231 28.53 -36.92 -45.73
C GLY A 231 29.87 -37.40 -46.29
N GLN A 232 30.99 -36.96 -45.71
CA GLN A 232 32.33 -37.44 -46.07
C GLN A 232 32.55 -38.92 -45.75
N LEU A 233 32.10 -39.39 -44.59
CA LEU A 233 32.19 -40.80 -44.22
C LEU A 233 31.29 -41.66 -45.12
N MET A 234 30.07 -41.19 -45.40
CA MET A 234 29.17 -41.89 -46.31
C MET A 234 29.75 -41.99 -47.72
N SER A 235 30.40 -40.93 -48.24
CA SER A 235 31.05 -41.00 -49.55
C SER A 235 32.29 -41.91 -49.57
N GLN A 236 33.00 -42.05 -48.45
CA GLN A 236 34.12 -43.00 -48.33
C GLN A 236 33.64 -44.46 -48.25
N VAL A 237 32.61 -44.74 -47.45
CA VAL A 237 32.06 -46.09 -47.27
C VAL A 237 31.29 -46.54 -48.50
N TYR A 238 30.48 -45.66 -49.09
CA TYR A 238 29.76 -45.87 -50.34
C TYR A 238 30.52 -45.22 -51.51
N SER A 239 31.80 -45.53 -51.64
CA SER A 239 32.55 -45.14 -52.83
C SER A 239 31.96 -45.80 -54.08
N THR A 240 32.13 -45.17 -55.24
CA THR A 240 31.63 -45.68 -56.53
C THR A 240 32.12 -47.09 -56.80
N ASP A 241 33.37 -47.39 -56.45
CA ASP A 241 33.96 -48.72 -56.62
C ASP A 241 33.30 -49.77 -55.71
N VAL A 242 32.96 -49.40 -54.46
CA VAL A 242 32.22 -50.29 -53.54
C VAL A 242 30.79 -50.48 -54.02
N GLN A 243 30.14 -49.44 -54.53
CA GLN A 243 28.81 -49.55 -55.13
C GLN A 243 28.81 -50.42 -56.39
N GLU A 244 29.79 -50.25 -57.29
CA GLU A 244 29.96 -51.07 -58.49
C GLU A 244 30.27 -52.53 -58.15
N THR A 245 31.16 -52.79 -57.19
CA THR A 245 31.46 -54.17 -56.75
C THR A 245 30.27 -54.82 -56.04
N LEU A 246 29.49 -54.07 -55.26
CA LEU A 246 28.22 -54.54 -54.70
C LEU A 246 27.20 -54.85 -55.81
N HIS A 247 27.08 -54.01 -56.83
CA HIS A 247 26.22 -54.27 -57.98
C HIS A 247 26.65 -55.51 -58.75
N ILE A 248 27.95 -55.68 -59.01
CA ILE A 248 28.49 -56.88 -59.67
C ILE A 248 28.23 -58.11 -58.82
N ARG A 249 28.41 -58.04 -57.49
CA ARG A 249 28.17 -59.16 -56.59
C ARG A 249 26.68 -59.52 -56.53
N ALA A 250 25.79 -58.53 -56.49
CA ALA A 250 24.35 -58.75 -56.55
C ALA A 250 23.95 -59.45 -57.86
N ALA A 251 24.46 -58.98 -59.01
CA ALA A 251 24.22 -59.62 -60.31
C ALA A 251 24.78 -61.06 -60.37
N SER A 252 25.95 -61.31 -59.76
CA SER A 252 26.52 -62.67 -59.65
C SER A 252 25.65 -63.59 -58.79
N VAL A 253 25.17 -63.10 -57.64
CA VAL A 253 24.28 -63.87 -56.75
C VAL A 253 22.94 -64.15 -57.43
N GLU A 254 22.40 -63.21 -58.20
CA GLU A 254 21.20 -63.46 -59.01
C GLU A 254 21.42 -64.53 -60.09
N LYS A 255 22.58 -64.50 -60.75
CA LYS A 255 22.96 -65.51 -61.74
C LYS A 255 23.11 -66.88 -61.07
N GLU A 256 23.82 -66.96 -59.95
CA GLU A 256 24.01 -68.19 -59.18
C GLU A 256 22.67 -68.75 -58.70
N THR A 257 21.78 -67.92 -58.14
CA THR A 257 20.43 -68.36 -57.73
C THR A 257 19.60 -68.86 -58.91
N ARG A 258 19.69 -68.24 -60.09
CA ARG A 258 19.04 -68.78 -61.31
C ARG A 258 19.61 -70.14 -61.68
N THR A 259 20.93 -70.34 -61.64
CA THR A 259 21.55 -71.64 -61.95
C THR A 259 21.22 -72.73 -60.92
N VAL A 260 21.10 -72.37 -59.64
CA VAL A 260 20.66 -73.30 -58.61
C VAL A 260 19.20 -73.68 -58.84
N LYS A 261 18.32 -72.71 -59.16
CA LYS A 261 16.93 -73.00 -59.51
C LYS A 261 16.80 -73.94 -60.71
N THR A 262 17.60 -73.76 -61.76
CA THR A 262 17.58 -74.69 -62.91
C THR A 262 18.08 -76.08 -62.53
N LYS A 263 19.15 -76.19 -61.72
CA LYS A 263 19.65 -77.48 -61.22
C LYS A 263 18.66 -78.18 -60.31
N VAL A 264 17.93 -77.43 -59.47
CA VAL A 264 16.84 -77.99 -58.64
C VAL A 264 15.75 -78.56 -59.53
N ARG A 265 15.32 -77.81 -60.56
CA ARG A 265 14.33 -78.30 -61.52
C ARG A 265 14.79 -79.56 -62.26
N GLU A 266 16.05 -79.61 -62.73
CA GLU A 266 16.63 -80.80 -63.36
C GLU A 266 16.73 -82.00 -62.39
N ALA A 267 17.05 -81.75 -61.12
CA ALA A 267 17.08 -82.79 -60.09
C ALA A 267 15.68 -83.30 -59.76
N GLU A 268 14.67 -82.42 -59.74
CA GLU A 268 13.26 -82.77 -59.59
C GLU A 268 12.77 -83.60 -60.80
N GLU A 269 13.11 -83.21 -62.03
CA GLU A 269 12.81 -83.99 -63.24
C GLU A 269 13.46 -85.38 -63.19
N ARG A 270 14.74 -85.49 -62.80
CA ARG A 270 15.40 -86.79 -62.61
C ARG A 270 14.77 -87.61 -61.48
N LEU A 271 14.33 -86.99 -60.39
CA LEU A 271 13.60 -87.68 -59.31
C LEU A 271 12.25 -88.21 -59.82
N GLU A 272 11.56 -87.43 -60.66
CA GLU A 272 10.32 -87.85 -61.34
C GLU A 272 10.57 -89.04 -62.27
N GLU A 273 11.69 -89.04 -63.01
CA GLU A 273 12.13 -90.16 -63.84
C GLU A 273 12.47 -91.40 -62.99
N TYR A 274 13.20 -91.26 -61.88
CA TYR A 274 13.46 -92.37 -60.96
C TYR A 274 12.17 -92.93 -60.36
N ARG A 275 11.20 -92.08 -60.01
CA ARG A 275 9.86 -92.51 -59.57
C ARG A 275 9.09 -93.28 -60.65
N LYS A 276 9.31 -92.97 -61.93
CA LYS A 276 8.67 -93.67 -63.06
C LYS A 276 9.42 -94.92 -63.51
N ALA A 277 10.75 -94.94 -63.42
CA ALA A 277 11.60 -96.04 -63.87
C ALA A 277 11.73 -97.16 -62.85
N ALA A 278 11.56 -96.87 -61.56
CA ALA A 278 11.51 -97.87 -60.51
C ALA A 278 10.05 -97.99 -60.05
N GLY A 279 9.36 -99.03 -60.50
CA GLY A 279 8.03 -99.46 -60.03
C GLY A 279 8.04 -99.91 -58.55
N ILE A 280 8.57 -99.06 -57.67
CA ILE A 280 8.78 -99.28 -56.24
C ILE A 280 7.45 -99.40 -55.50
N GLU A 281 6.36 -98.86 -56.03
CA GLU A 281 5.01 -99.10 -55.49
C GLU A 281 4.54 -100.54 -55.66
N GLY A 282 5.00 -101.27 -56.69
CA GLY A 282 4.67 -102.68 -56.91
C GLY A 282 5.50 -103.60 -56.02
N MET A 283 6.82 -103.40 -56.00
CA MET A 283 7.73 -104.26 -55.20
C MET A 283 7.56 -104.09 -53.68
N ALA A 284 7.18 -102.90 -53.19
CA ALA A 284 6.90 -102.70 -51.77
C ALA A 284 5.65 -103.44 -51.28
N ARG A 285 4.65 -103.68 -52.16
CA ARG A 285 3.46 -104.48 -51.83
C ARG A 285 3.78 -105.97 -51.77
N GLU A 286 4.54 -106.49 -52.73
CA GLU A 286 4.96 -107.90 -52.74
C GLU A 286 5.87 -108.23 -51.53
N TYR A 287 6.74 -107.31 -51.12
CA TYR A 287 7.59 -107.51 -49.93
C TYR A 287 6.78 -107.52 -48.62
N ALA A 288 5.69 -106.75 -48.55
CA ALA A 288 4.81 -106.74 -47.38
C ALA A 288 3.96 -108.01 -47.26
N GLU A 289 3.55 -108.62 -48.38
CA GLU A 289 2.87 -109.92 -48.38
C GLU A 289 3.81 -111.05 -47.95
N ILE A 290 5.04 -111.07 -48.45
CA ILE A 290 6.05 -112.08 -48.06
C ILE A 290 6.36 -111.99 -46.56
N LEU A 291 6.44 -110.79 -45.98
CA LEU A 291 6.64 -110.59 -44.54
C LEU A 291 5.50 -111.20 -43.71
N LYS A 292 4.25 -110.99 -44.12
CA LYS A 292 3.08 -111.61 -43.46
C LYS A 292 3.08 -113.13 -43.53
N GLU A 293 3.46 -113.70 -44.68
CA GLU A 293 3.60 -115.16 -44.80
C GLU A 293 4.71 -115.70 -43.91
N THR A 294 5.85 -115.02 -43.82
CA THR A 294 6.96 -115.48 -42.95
C THR A 294 6.62 -115.42 -41.46
N GLU A 295 5.83 -114.44 -41.00
CA GLU A 295 5.34 -114.41 -39.61
C GLU A 295 4.34 -115.55 -39.35
N ARG A 296 3.48 -115.87 -40.32
CA ARG A 296 2.52 -116.98 -40.19
C ARG A 296 3.23 -118.33 -40.10
N VAL A 297 4.24 -118.55 -40.94
CA VAL A 297 5.05 -119.79 -40.93
C VAL A 297 5.87 -119.90 -39.64
N LYS A 298 6.41 -118.79 -39.11
CA LYS A 298 7.08 -118.80 -37.80
C LYS A 298 6.15 -119.19 -36.66
N ALA A 299 4.91 -118.66 -36.64
CA ALA A 299 3.92 -119.03 -35.64
C ALA A 299 3.49 -120.51 -35.73
N GLU A 300 3.51 -121.10 -36.94
CA GLU A 300 3.18 -122.50 -37.17
C GLU A 300 4.34 -123.44 -36.77
N ILE A 301 5.59 -123.00 -36.93
CA ILE A 301 6.79 -123.72 -36.46
C ILE A 301 6.88 -123.70 -34.92
N GLU A 302 6.55 -122.58 -34.25
CA GLU A 302 6.51 -122.52 -32.78
C GLU A 302 5.43 -123.44 -32.18
N ARG A 303 4.36 -123.73 -32.94
CA ARG A 303 3.30 -124.67 -32.51
C ARG A 303 3.70 -126.14 -32.63
N LEU A 304 4.65 -126.48 -33.49
CA LEU A 304 5.10 -127.86 -33.76
C LEU A 304 6.32 -128.29 -32.90
N GLN A 305 6.84 -127.42 -32.04
CA GLN A 305 7.94 -127.73 -31.11
C GLN A 305 7.50 -127.93 -29.65
N MET A 306 6.19 -128.01 -29.39
CA MET A 306 5.59 -128.19 -28.05
C MET A 306 4.77 -129.49 -27.89
N ASP A 307 5.00 -130.50 -28.74
CA ASP A 307 4.57 -131.91 -28.56
C ASP A 307 5.73 -132.87 -28.84
#